data_AF-A0A9E5J2A7-F1
#
_entry.id   AF-A0A9E5J2A7-F1
#
_cell.length_a   1.000
_cell.length_b   1.000
_cell.length_c   1.000
_cell.angle_alpha   90.00
_cell.angle_beta   90.00
_cell.angle_gamma   90.00
#
_symmetry.space_group_name_H-M   'P 1'
#
loop_
_entity.id
_entity.type
_entity.pdbx_description
1 polymer ?
#
loop_
_entity_poly.entity_id
_entity_poly.type
_entity_poly.pdbx_seq_one_letter_code
_entity_poly.pdbx_strand_id
1 'polypeptide(L)'
;MGIFQNVQDARLAKSRFFIDERNTFLAQFNREIHNAEKMSKRTGVPVAVRPNVLSDLPWHKLIDMEKFSSVQFYDYTPNLDRMMEFLRGELPKNYHLTFSRKENNQHRVHAVIAAGGNVAVAFNRLPETYLGLPVIDGDKSDLRFL
;
A
#
# COMPACT_ATOMS: atom_id res chain seq x y z
N MET A 1 -7.04 14.69 8.55
CA MET A 1 -8.28 13.93 8.25
C MET A 1 -8.89 14.52 6.97
N GLY A 2 -9.75 13.80 6.24
CA GLY A 2 -10.34 14.34 4.99
C GLY A 2 -11.25 15.53 5.26
N ILE A 3 -11.40 16.46 4.31
CA ILE A 3 -12.17 17.71 4.52
C ILE A 3 -13.68 17.45 4.61
N PHE A 4 -14.17 16.41 3.94
CA PHE A 4 -15.60 16.08 3.87
C PHE A 4 -16.04 15.16 5.03
N GLN A 5 -17.12 15.54 5.72
CA GLN A 5 -17.63 14.83 6.90
C GLN A 5 -18.03 13.38 6.59
N ASN A 6 -18.76 13.16 5.49
CA ASN A 6 -19.15 11.82 5.04
C ASN A 6 -17.96 10.87 4.84
N VAL A 7 -16.83 11.39 4.35
CA VAL A 7 -15.59 10.62 4.19
C VAL A 7 -14.98 10.27 5.55
N GLN A 8 -15.01 11.20 6.51
CA GLN A 8 -14.54 10.95 7.87
C GLN A 8 -15.40 9.89 8.57
N ASP A 9 -16.72 10.00 8.48
CA ASP A 9 -17.67 9.08 9.10
C ASP A 9 -17.51 7.66 8.53
N ALA A 10 -17.38 7.53 7.21
CA ALA A 10 -17.13 6.24 6.56
C ALA A 10 -15.81 5.60 7.02
N ARG A 11 -14.76 6.40 7.24
CA ARG A 11 -13.47 5.90 7.75
C ARG A 11 -13.58 5.43 9.19
N LEU A 12 -14.28 6.18 10.04
CA LEU A 12 -14.55 5.79 11.42
C LEU A 12 -15.37 4.50 11.49
N ALA A 13 -16.44 4.39 10.69
CA ALA A 13 -17.28 3.20 10.62
C ALA A 13 -16.48 1.96 10.20
N LYS A 14 -15.65 2.07 9.15
CA LYS A 14 -14.76 0.97 8.72
C LYS A 14 -13.75 0.58 9.80
N SER A 15 -13.22 1.57 10.52
CA SER A 15 -12.26 1.31 11.60
C SER A 15 -12.92 0.57 12.76
N ARG A 16 -14.11 0.99 13.18
CA ARG A 16 -14.93 0.30 14.19
C ARG A 16 -15.26 -1.12 13.73
N PHE A 17 -15.75 -1.29 12.51
CA PHE A 17 -16.08 -2.61 11.96
C PHE A 17 -14.87 -3.56 11.97
N PHE A 18 -13.68 -3.08 11.63
CA PHE A 18 -12.46 -3.90 11.69
C PHE A 18 -12.05 -4.27 13.13
N ILE A 19 -12.29 -3.39 14.10
CA ILE A 19 -11.93 -3.61 15.51
C ILE A 19 -12.94 -4.54 16.17
N ASP A 20 -14.22 -4.23 16.03
CA ASP A 20 -15.33 -4.88 16.75
C ASP A 20 -15.69 -6.24 16.12
N GLU A 21 -15.59 -6.36 14.79
CA GLU A 21 -16.02 -7.53 14.03
C GLU A 21 -14.97 -7.99 13.01
N ARG A 22 -13.72 -8.12 13.44
CA ARG A 22 -12.57 -8.42 12.56
C ARG A 22 -12.80 -9.58 11.60
N ASN A 23 -13.35 -10.70 12.06
CA ASN A 23 -13.56 -11.87 11.22
C ASN A 23 -14.58 -11.59 10.10
N THR A 24 -15.67 -10.90 10.43
CA THR A 24 -16.69 -10.48 9.46
C THR A 24 -16.09 -9.52 8.44
N PHE A 25 -15.28 -8.56 8.90
CA PHE A 25 -14.57 -7.63 8.03
C PHE A 25 -13.65 -8.37 7.05
N LEU A 26 -12.79 -9.27 7.55
CA LEU A 26 -11.84 -10.01 6.72
C LEU A 26 -12.55 -10.95 5.74
N ALA A 27 -13.66 -11.58 6.14
CA ALA A 27 -14.48 -12.39 5.24
C ALA A 27 -15.09 -11.54 4.12
N GLN A 28 -15.62 -10.36 4.44
CA GLN A 28 -16.13 -9.43 3.45
C GLN A 28 -15.02 -8.95 2.49
N PHE A 29 -13.87 -8.56 3.03
CA PHE A 29 -12.74 -8.07 2.25
C PHE A 29 -12.22 -9.13 1.26
N ASN A 30 -12.05 -10.38 1.71
CA ASN A 30 -11.66 -11.49 0.84
C ASN A 30 -12.68 -11.74 -0.29
N ARG A 31 -13.98 -11.65 0.00
CA ARG A 31 -15.04 -11.78 -1.01
C ARG A 31 -14.97 -10.65 -2.04
N GLU A 32 -14.70 -9.43 -1.62
CA GLU A 32 -14.54 -8.27 -2.52
C GLU A 32 -13.32 -8.43 -3.45
N ILE A 33 -12.18 -8.90 -2.92
CA ILE A 33 -11.00 -9.21 -3.74
C ILE A 33 -11.31 -10.32 -4.74
N HIS A 34 -11.98 -11.40 -4.31
CA HIS A 34 -12.36 -12.49 -5.20
C HIS A 34 -13.26 -12.02 -6.35
N ASN A 35 -14.23 -11.15 -6.04
CA ASN A 35 -15.11 -10.57 -7.07
C ASN A 35 -14.33 -9.68 -8.04
N ALA A 36 -13.38 -8.88 -7.55
CA ALA A 36 -12.51 -8.06 -8.39
C ALA A 36 -11.62 -8.92 -9.29
N GLU A 37 -11.07 -10.01 -8.76
CA GLU A 37 -10.30 -10.99 -9.54
C GLU A 37 -11.14 -11.63 -10.66
N LYS A 38 -12.36 -12.07 -10.33
CA LYS A 38 -13.30 -12.62 -11.32
C LYS A 38 -13.65 -11.60 -12.41
N MET A 39 -13.82 -10.33 -12.03
CA MET A 39 -14.06 -9.25 -12.97
C MET A 39 -12.86 -9.06 -13.91
N SER A 40 -11.65 -8.98 -13.35
CA SER A 40 -10.39 -8.88 -14.11
C SER A 40 -10.26 -9.99 -15.15
N LYS A 41 -10.47 -11.26 -14.74
CA LYS A 41 -10.43 -12.42 -15.64
C LYS A 41 -11.46 -12.34 -16.76
N ARG A 42 -12.63 -11.73 -16.52
CA ARG A 42 -13.70 -11.57 -17.51
C ARG A 42 -13.45 -10.43 -18.49
N THR A 43 -12.85 -9.33 -18.04
CA THR A 43 -12.65 -8.12 -18.85
C THR A 43 -11.25 -8.01 -19.45
N GLY A 44 -10.29 -8.80 -18.94
CA GLY A 44 -8.86 -8.68 -19.27
C GLY A 44 -8.17 -7.47 -18.62
N VAL A 45 -8.85 -6.74 -17.74
CA VAL A 45 -8.30 -5.54 -17.10
C VAL A 45 -7.62 -5.92 -15.78
N PRO A 46 -6.30 -5.70 -15.62
CA PRO A 46 -5.59 -6.01 -14.38
C PRO A 46 -6.18 -5.27 -13.18
N VAL A 47 -6.13 -5.91 -12.01
CA VAL A 47 -6.62 -5.33 -10.75
C VAL A 47 -5.47 -5.17 -9.78
N ALA A 48 -5.35 -3.97 -9.22
CA ALA A 48 -4.46 -3.67 -8.11
C ALA A 48 -5.26 -3.25 -6.87
N VAL A 49 -4.84 -3.72 -5.70
CA VAL A 49 -5.51 -3.44 -4.42
C VAL A 49 -4.51 -2.80 -3.47
N ARG A 50 -4.91 -1.67 -2.87
CA ARG A 50 -4.17 -0.96 -1.83
C ARG A 50 -4.93 -0.99 -0.50
N PRO A 51 -4.66 -1.98 0.37
CA PRO A 51 -5.40 -2.14 1.62
C PRO A 51 -5.14 -1.01 2.62
N ASN A 52 -3.96 -0.39 2.61
CA ASN A 52 -3.61 0.71 3.50
C ASN A 52 -3.80 2.07 2.79
N VAL A 53 -4.80 2.81 3.26
CA VAL A 53 -5.02 4.21 2.87
C VAL A 53 -4.62 5.17 4.01
N LEU A 54 -5.09 4.90 5.23
CA LEU A 54 -4.79 5.69 6.44
C LEU A 54 -4.14 4.88 7.56
N SER A 55 -4.26 3.56 7.47
CA SER A 55 -3.63 2.61 8.38
C SER A 55 -2.24 2.22 7.86
N ASP A 56 -1.52 1.48 8.69
CA ASP A 56 -0.27 0.82 8.30
C ASP A 56 -0.28 -0.64 8.78
N LEU A 57 -1.37 -1.37 8.51
CA LEU A 57 -1.53 -2.75 8.97
C LEU A 57 -0.74 -3.74 8.08
N PRO A 58 -0.13 -4.79 8.66
CA PRO A 58 0.55 -5.83 7.89
C PRO A 58 -0.46 -6.78 7.25
N TRP A 59 -1.14 -6.36 6.18
CA TRP A 59 -2.23 -7.13 5.56
C TRP A 59 -1.83 -8.52 5.07
N HIS A 60 -0.56 -8.72 4.70
CA HIS A 60 -0.02 -10.04 4.36
C HIS A 60 -0.08 -11.05 5.54
N LYS A 61 -0.25 -10.58 6.78
CA LYS A 61 -0.49 -11.43 7.97
C LYS A 61 -1.98 -11.60 8.29
N LEU A 62 -2.84 -10.78 7.70
CA LEU A 62 -4.29 -10.76 7.96
C LEU A 62 -5.08 -11.52 6.90
N ILE A 63 -4.57 -11.56 5.67
CA ILE A 63 -5.15 -12.29 4.55
C ILE A 63 -4.07 -13.07 3.81
N ASP A 64 -4.49 -14.14 3.15
CA ASP A 64 -3.65 -14.93 2.27
C ASP A 64 -3.66 -14.30 0.87
N MET A 65 -2.71 -13.38 0.63
CA MET A 65 -2.61 -12.65 -0.64
C MET A 65 -2.29 -13.57 -1.83
N GLU A 66 -1.55 -14.66 -1.61
CA GLU A 66 -1.10 -15.57 -2.67
C GLU A 66 -2.26 -16.37 -3.29
N LYS A 67 -3.37 -16.54 -2.55
CA LYS A 67 -4.63 -17.07 -3.12
C LYS A 67 -5.19 -16.24 -4.26
N PHE A 68 -4.84 -14.96 -4.34
CA PHE A 68 -5.27 -14.04 -5.39
C PHE A 68 -4.11 -13.73 -6.34
N SER A 69 -3.51 -14.76 -6.92
CA SER A 69 -2.30 -14.66 -7.75
C SER A 69 -2.42 -13.70 -8.96
N SER A 70 -3.64 -13.40 -9.44
CA SER A 70 -3.86 -12.43 -10.53
C SER A 70 -4.18 -11.00 -10.04
N VAL A 71 -4.17 -10.77 -8.73
CA VAL A 71 -4.32 -9.46 -8.10
C VAL A 71 -2.96 -8.96 -7.63
N GLN A 72 -2.62 -7.73 -8.01
CA GLN A 72 -1.45 -7.04 -7.50
C GLN A 72 -1.81 -6.27 -6.23
N PHE A 73 -1.23 -6.65 -5.10
CA PHE A 73 -1.31 -5.84 -3.89
C PHE A 73 -0.17 -4.83 -3.87
N TYR A 74 -0.44 -3.63 -3.37
CA TYR A 74 0.60 -2.66 -3.10
C TYR A 74 0.23 -1.78 -1.92
N ASP A 75 1.23 -1.27 -1.21
CA ASP A 75 1.02 -0.37 -0.07
C ASP A 75 2.18 0.58 0.14
N TYR A 76 1.90 1.60 0.95
CA TYR A 76 2.87 2.56 1.43
C TYR A 76 3.12 2.28 2.90
N THR A 77 4.39 2.25 3.32
CA THR A 77 4.71 2.01 4.74
C THR A 77 5.81 2.93 5.26
N PRO A 78 5.61 3.61 6.40
CA PRO A 78 6.70 4.25 7.14
C PRO A 78 7.46 3.25 8.05
N ASN A 79 6.99 1.99 8.14
CA ASN A 79 7.61 0.95 8.95
C ASN A 79 8.84 0.40 8.23
N LEU A 80 10.02 0.66 8.80
CA LEU A 80 11.28 0.25 8.21
C LEU A 80 11.43 -1.28 8.24
N ASP A 81 11.08 -1.94 9.34
CA ASP A 81 11.25 -3.39 9.47
C ASP A 81 10.45 -4.13 8.40
N ARG A 82 9.19 -3.72 8.20
CA ARG A 82 8.33 -4.28 7.14
C ARG A 82 8.85 -3.98 5.73
N MET A 83 9.42 -2.79 5.52
CA MET A 83 10.07 -2.47 4.24
C MET A 83 11.29 -3.37 4.00
N MET A 84 12.08 -3.64 5.03
CA MET A 84 13.25 -4.51 4.91
C MET A 84 12.84 -5.98 4.68
N GLU A 85 11.76 -6.47 5.30
CA GLU A 85 11.17 -7.78 4.98
C GLU A 85 10.79 -7.87 3.50
N PHE A 86 10.14 -6.83 2.95
CA PHE A 86 9.81 -6.75 1.53
C PHE A 86 11.04 -6.77 0.63
N LEU A 87 12.06 -5.97 0.94
CA LEU A 87 13.29 -5.91 0.16
C LEU A 87 14.11 -7.20 0.20
N ARG A 88 13.96 -8.01 1.26
CA ARG A 88 14.53 -9.36 1.35
C ARG A 88 13.71 -10.42 0.60
N GLY A 89 12.55 -10.07 0.05
CA GLY A 89 11.65 -11.01 -0.65
C GLY A 89 10.90 -11.94 0.29
N GLU A 90 10.71 -11.56 1.55
CA GLU A 90 10.03 -12.36 2.58
C GLU A 90 8.51 -12.18 2.56
N LEU A 91 8.00 -11.20 1.80
CA LEU A 91 6.57 -10.93 1.65
C LEU A 91 6.00 -11.63 0.40
N PRO A 92 4.66 -11.80 0.31
CA PRO A 92 4.02 -12.42 -0.84
C PRO A 92 4.48 -11.83 -2.17
N LYS A 93 4.69 -12.67 -3.18
CA LYS A 93 5.23 -12.25 -4.49
C LYS A 93 4.36 -11.23 -5.21
N ASN A 94 3.06 -11.24 -4.97
CA ASN A 94 2.10 -10.29 -5.51
C ASN A 94 1.88 -9.07 -4.60
N TYR A 95 2.83 -8.72 -3.72
CA TYR A 95 2.74 -7.57 -2.84
C TYR A 95 3.96 -6.64 -2.99
N HIS A 96 3.70 -5.37 -3.34
CA HIS A 96 4.73 -4.34 -3.49
C HIS A 96 4.65 -3.30 -2.37
N LEU A 97 5.79 -2.96 -1.76
CA LEU A 97 5.86 -1.86 -0.79
C LEU A 97 6.67 -0.68 -1.32
N THR A 98 6.14 0.52 -1.09
CA THR A 98 6.88 1.78 -1.21
C THR A 98 7.06 2.40 0.17
N PHE A 99 8.28 2.77 0.53
CA PHE A 99 8.54 3.41 1.82
C PHE A 99 7.99 4.83 1.84
N SER A 100 7.16 5.16 2.83
CA SER A 100 6.57 6.48 2.99
C SER A 100 7.47 7.34 3.88
N ARG A 101 8.11 8.35 3.28
CA ARG A 101 8.84 9.37 4.02
C ARG A 101 7.83 10.22 4.80
N LYS A 102 8.05 10.29 6.12
CA LYS A 102 7.39 11.18 7.07
C LYS A 102 8.40 12.18 7.61
N GLU A 103 7.90 13.20 8.28
CA GLU A 103 8.71 14.28 8.85
C GLU A 103 9.77 13.75 9.82
N ASN A 104 9.45 12.67 10.55
CA ASN A 104 10.27 12.11 11.62
C ASN A 104 11.11 10.88 11.24
N ASN A 105 11.05 10.40 9.99
CA ASN A 105 11.75 9.18 9.58
C ASN A 105 12.81 9.40 8.48
N GLN A 106 13.23 10.64 8.24
CA GLN A 106 14.22 11.00 7.22
C GLN A 106 15.52 10.19 7.34
N HIS A 107 15.99 9.91 8.57
CA HIS A 107 17.18 9.10 8.81
C HIS A 107 17.06 7.68 8.24
N ARG A 108 15.84 7.15 8.11
CA ARG A 108 15.56 5.80 7.57
C ARG A 108 15.53 5.75 6.04
N VAL A 109 15.27 6.88 5.39
CA VAL A 109 15.19 6.98 3.92
C VAL A 109 16.47 6.50 3.26
N HIS A 110 17.63 6.89 3.79
CA HIS A 110 18.93 6.48 3.26
C HIS A 110 19.13 4.96 3.32
N ALA A 111 18.68 4.31 4.39
CA ALA A 111 18.77 2.85 4.52
C ALA A 111 17.91 2.13 3.48
N VAL A 112 16.69 2.63 3.23
CA VAL A 112 15.80 2.08 2.20
C VAL A 112 16.38 2.25 0.80
N ILE A 113 16.91 3.45 0.49
CA ILE A 113 17.56 3.73 -0.80
C ILE A 113 18.78 2.83 -1.00
N ALA A 114 19.64 2.70 0.02
CA ALA A 114 20.82 1.85 -0.05
C ALA A 114 20.46 0.37 -0.25
N ALA A 115 19.30 -0.07 0.24
CA ALA A 115 18.75 -1.40 0.03
C ALA A 115 17.96 -1.54 -1.29
N GLY A 116 17.96 -0.53 -2.16
CA GLY A 116 17.30 -0.56 -3.47
C GLY A 116 15.79 -0.35 -3.45
N GLY A 117 15.24 0.16 -2.35
CA GLY A 117 13.80 0.36 -2.18
C GLY A 117 13.27 1.68 -2.73
N ASN A 118 12.00 1.67 -3.15
CA ASN A 118 11.26 2.86 -3.54
C ASN A 118 10.88 3.72 -2.33
N VAL A 119 10.98 5.04 -2.47
CA VAL A 119 10.58 5.99 -1.43
C VAL A 119 9.59 7.01 -2.00
N ALA A 120 8.45 7.17 -1.34
CA ALA A 120 7.50 8.23 -1.61
C ALA A 120 7.79 9.44 -0.71
N VAL A 121 7.97 10.61 -1.33
CA VAL A 121 8.28 11.87 -0.67
C VAL A 121 7.32 12.94 -1.19
N ALA A 122 6.71 13.71 -0.28
CA ALA A 122 5.90 14.86 -0.65
C ALA A 122 6.79 16.08 -0.88
N PHE A 123 6.57 16.78 -1.99
CA PHE A 123 7.26 18.02 -2.33
C PHE A 123 6.25 19.13 -2.60
N ASN A 124 6.56 20.35 -2.19
CA ASN A 124 5.78 21.54 -2.60
C ASN A 124 5.99 21.86 -4.08
N ARG A 125 7.20 21.61 -4.58
CA ARG A 125 7.58 21.70 -5.99
C ARG A 125 8.40 20.47 -6.33
N LEU A 126 7.98 19.71 -7.33
CA LEU A 126 8.62 18.47 -7.72
C LEU A 126 10.04 18.77 -8.29
N PRO A 127 11.13 18.34 -7.63
CA PRO A 127 12.47 18.46 -8.19
C PRO A 127 12.70 17.36 -9.23
N GLU A 128 13.71 17.51 -10.09
CA GLU A 128 14.12 16.44 -11.01
C GLU A 128 14.82 15.29 -10.27
N THR A 129 15.54 15.61 -9.19
CA THR A 129 16.27 14.63 -8.38
C THR A 129 16.09 14.84 -6.88
N TYR A 130 16.16 13.76 -6.12
CA TYR A 130 16.17 13.76 -4.66
C TYR A 130 17.17 12.72 -4.15
N LEU A 131 18.11 13.15 -3.29
CA LEU A 131 19.21 12.29 -2.81
C LEU A 131 20.00 11.61 -3.95
N GLY A 132 20.17 12.32 -5.07
CA GLY A 132 20.88 11.81 -6.25
C GLY A 132 20.07 10.85 -7.12
N LEU A 133 18.81 10.57 -6.77
CA LEU A 133 17.91 9.70 -7.55
C LEU A 133 16.91 10.52 -8.36
N PRO A 134 16.48 10.06 -9.54
CA PRO A 134 15.42 10.70 -10.29
C PRO A 134 14.10 10.67 -9.53
N VAL A 135 13.37 11.77 -9.57
CA VAL A 135 12.04 11.88 -8.96
C VAL A 135 10.98 11.69 -10.02
N ILE A 136 10.03 10.80 -9.74
CA ILE A 136 8.88 10.53 -10.59
C ILE A 136 7.65 11.19 -9.97
N ASP A 137 6.85 11.84 -10.82
CA ASP A 137 5.60 12.47 -10.43
C ASP A 137 4.58 11.42 -9.93
N GLY A 138 4.30 11.47 -8.62
CA GLY A 138 3.33 10.62 -7.95
C GLY A 138 1.88 10.93 -8.32
N ASP A 139 1.59 12.14 -8.79
CA ASP A 139 0.23 12.56 -9.13
C ASP A 139 -0.23 11.99 -10.47
N LYS A 140 0.71 11.61 -11.34
CA LYS A 140 0.42 10.90 -12.61
C LYS A 140 0.05 9.44 -12.41
N SER A 141 0.76 8.77 -11.52
CA SER A 141 0.52 7.38 -11.14
C SER A 141 1.30 7.07 -9.88
N ASP A 142 0.71 6.28 -8.98
CA ASP A 142 1.33 5.75 -7.77
C ASP A 142 1.69 4.26 -7.89
N LEU A 143 1.41 3.65 -9.05
CA LEU A 143 1.71 2.24 -9.34
C LEU A 143 3.21 2.10 -9.65
N ARG A 144 4.00 1.76 -8.62
CA ARG A 144 5.47 1.60 -8.71
C ARG A 144 5.93 0.16 -8.97
N PHE A 145 4.98 -0.73 -9.20
CA PHE A 145 5.19 -2.14 -9.51
C PHE A 145 5.01 -2.46 -11.01
N LEU A 146 4.66 -1.45 -11.83
CA LEU A 146 4.51 -1.57 -13.27
C LEU A 146 5.84 -1.38 -14.00
#